data_AF-A0A733BS73-F1
#
_entry.id   AF-A0A733BS73-F1
#
_cell.length_a   1.000
_cell.length_b   1.000
_cell.length_c   1.000
_cell.angle_alpha   90.00
_cell.angle_beta   90.00
_cell.angle_gamma   90.00
#
_symmetry.space_group_name_H-M   'P 1'
#
loop_
_entity.id
_entity.type
_entity.pdbx_description
1 polymer ?
#
loop_
_entity_poly.entity_id
_entity_poly.type
_entity_poly.pdbx_seq_one_letter_code
_entity_poly.pdbx_strand_id
1 'polypeptide(L)'
;YGSQVDYIANVLKYDPDQYSIEADKKFKYSVKLSDYLTLQDAASAAVDGLLIDVDYHFYSGETVDFGGKALTIDCKAKFIGDGNLIFTKLGKGSRIAGVFMESTTTPWVIKPWTDDNQWLTDAAAVVATLKQSKTDGYQPTVSDYVKFPGIETLLPPNAKGQNITSTLEIRECIGVEVHRASGLMAGFLFRGCHFCKMVDANNPSGGKDGIITFENLSGDWGKGNYVIGGRTSYGSVSSAQFLRNNGGFERDGGVIGFTSYRAGESGVKTWQGTVGSTTSRNYNLQFRDSVVIYPVWDGFDLGADTDMNPELDRPGDYPITQYPLHQLPLNHLIDNLLVRGALGVGFGMDGKGMYVSNITVEDCAGSGAYLLTHESVFTNIAIIDTNTKDFQANQIYISGACRVNGLRLIGIRSTDGQGLTIDAPNSTVSGITGMVDPSRINVANLAEEGLGNIRANSFGYDSAAIKLRIHKLSKTLDSGALYSHINGGAGSGSAYTQLTAISGSTPDAVSLKVNHKDCRGAEIPFVPDIASDDFIKDSSCFLPYWENNSTSLKALVKKPNGE
;
A
#
# COMPACT_ATOMS: atom_id res chain seq x y z
N TYR A 1 -85.72 34.10 37.06
CA TYR A 1 -84.99 33.23 38.00
C TYR A 1 -83.52 33.28 37.60
N GLY A 2 -82.61 33.71 38.48
CA GLY A 2 -81.17 33.77 38.20
C GLY A 2 -80.54 32.38 38.08
N SER A 3 -81.02 31.57 37.14
CA SER A 3 -80.64 30.17 36.98
C SER A 3 -79.57 30.05 35.89
N GLN A 4 -78.34 29.76 36.31
CA GLN A 4 -77.29 29.25 35.44
C GLN A 4 -77.76 27.91 34.83
N VAL A 5 -77.73 27.80 33.49
CA VAL A 5 -78.20 26.60 32.76
C VAL A 5 -77.08 25.56 32.64
N ASP A 6 -75.84 26.01 32.43
CA ASP A 6 -74.67 25.14 32.50
C ASP A 6 -73.38 25.94 32.77
N TYR A 7 -72.39 25.29 33.37
CA TYR A 7 -71.06 25.84 33.66
C TYR A 7 -70.01 24.75 33.59
N ILE A 8 -69.27 24.72 32.48
CA ILE A 8 -68.10 23.86 32.33
C ILE A 8 -66.86 24.74 32.40
N ALA A 9 -66.07 24.55 33.45
CA ALA A 9 -64.85 25.32 33.71
C ALA A 9 -63.75 25.11 32.67
N ASN A 10 -63.67 23.93 32.05
CA ASN A 10 -62.80 23.66 30.90
C ASN A 10 -63.28 22.38 30.17
N VAL A 11 -63.74 22.55 28.92
CA VAL A 11 -64.26 21.47 28.08
C VAL A 11 -63.23 20.40 27.71
N LEU A 12 -61.92 20.70 27.84
CA LEU A 12 -60.83 19.76 27.54
C LEU A 12 -60.39 18.91 28.75
N LYS A 13 -60.99 19.10 29.93
CA LYS A 13 -60.62 18.38 31.17
C LYS A 13 -61.61 17.31 31.61
N TYR A 14 -62.78 17.23 30.97
CA TYR A 14 -63.73 16.14 31.20
C TYR A 14 -63.45 15.01 30.21
N ASP A 15 -62.96 13.88 30.73
CA ASP A 15 -62.60 12.67 29.98
C ASP A 15 -61.67 12.92 28.76
N PRO A 16 -60.51 13.60 28.96
CA PRO A 16 -59.59 13.81 27.85
C PRO A 16 -58.96 12.49 27.40
N ASP A 17 -58.80 12.34 26.10
CA ASP A 17 -58.10 11.20 25.48
C ASP A 17 -56.72 11.00 26.12
N GLN A 18 -56.61 9.98 26.97
CA GLN A 18 -55.35 9.58 27.61
C GLN A 18 -54.48 8.77 26.65
N TYR A 19 -55.03 8.26 25.54
CA TYR A 19 -54.30 7.42 24.62
C TYR A 19 -53.16 8.19 23.97
N SER A 20 -53.41 9.41 23.46
CA SER A 20 -52.35 10.28 22.93
C SER A 20 -51.24 10.56 23.96
N ILE A 21 -51.59 10.88 25.21
CA ILE A 21 -50.62 11.16 26.28
C ILE A 21 -49.74 9.94 26.63
N GLU A 22 -50.33 8.74 26.60
CA GLU A 22 -49.62 7.48 26.86
C GLU A 22 -48.79 7.04 25.64
N ALA A 23 -49.36 7.17 24.44
CA ALA A 23 -48.76 6.83 23.16
C ALA A 23 -47.49 7.64 22.89
N ASP A 24 -47.53 8.96 23.12
CA ASP A 24 -46.41 9.88 22.93
C ASP A 24 -45.18 9.50 23.78
N LYS A 25 -45.39 8.79 24.90
CA LYS A 25 -44.32 8.32 25.78
C LYS A 25 -43.79 6.93 25.41
N LYS A 26 -44.60 6.10 24.75
CA LYS A 26 -44.31 4.67 24.54
C LYS A 26 -43.84 4.35 23.11
N PHE A 27 -44.27 5.12 22.11
CA PHE A 27 -43.86 4.87 20.73
C PHE A 27 -42.51 5.49 20.42
N LYS A 28 -41.69 4.76 19.66
CA LYS A 28 -40.43 5.30 19.16
C LYS A 28 -40.73 6.38 18.12
N TYR A 29 -40.22 7.59 18.36
CA TYR A 29 -40.48 8.72 17.47
C TYR A 29 -39.61 8.63 16.22
N SER A 30 -40.24 8.55 15.05
CA SER A 30 -39.56 8.61 13.76
C SER A 30 -40.45 9.30 12.75
N VAL A 31 -39.91 10.29 12.07
CA VAL A 31 -40.53 10.89 10.89
C VAL A 31 -40.07 10.15 9.64
N LYS A 32 -40.82 10.28 8.55
CA LYS A 32 -40.52 9.62 7.26
C LYS A 32 -40.47 10.64 6.15
N LEU A 33 -39.57 10.48 5.20
CA LEU A 33 -39.41 11.44 4.11
C LEU A 33 -40.68 11.56 3.25
N SER A 34 -41.45 10.48 3.09
CA SER A 34 -42.73 10.52 2.36
C SER A 34 -43.77 11.51 2.88
N ASP A 35 -43.66 11.92 4.16
CA ASP A 35 -44.59 12.84 4.81
C ASP A 35 -44.23 14.32 4.57
N TYR A 36 -43.10 14.59 3.89
CA TYR A 36 -42.57 15.94 3.66
C TYR A 36 -42.20 16.15 2.19
N LEU A 37 -42.18 17.41 1.76
CA LEU A 37 -41.79 17.77 0.40
C LEU A 37 -40.27 17.83 0.21
N THR A 38 -39.53 18.16 1.27
CA THR A 38 -38.08 18.33 1.23
C THR A 38 -37.40 17.57 2.35
N LEU A 39 -36.12 17.22 2.16
CA LEU A 39 -35.32 16.60 3.20
C LEU A 39 -35.10 17.56 4.39
N GLN A 40 -35.06 18.87 4.16
CA GLN A 40 -34.95 19.87 5.24
C GLN A 40 -36.18 19.88 6.14
N ASP A 41 -37.39 19.76 5.59
CA ASP A 41 -38.62 19.73 6.40
C ASP A 41 -38.68 18.47 7.27
N ALA A 42 -38.35 17.30 6.68
CA ALA A 42 -38.24 16.05 7.41
C ALA A 42 -37.17 16.11 8.51
N ALA A 43 -35.98 16.66 8.19
CA ALA A 43 -34.90 16.85 9.14
C ALA A 43 -35.31 17.78 10.29
N SER A 44 -36.07 18.85 10.01
CA SER A 44 -36.54 19.79 11.01
C SER A 44 -37.54 19.16 11.99
N ALA A 45 -38.44 18.31 11.48
CA ALA A 45 -39.46 17.62 12.25
C ALA A 45 -38.94 16.38 13.03
N ALA A 46 -37.79 15.82 12.62
CA ALA A 46 -37.18 14.68 13.29
C ALA A 46 -36.75 15.03 14.73
N VAL A 47 -36.93 14.07 15.66
CA VAL A 47 -36.49 14.19 17.07
C VAL A 47 -35.52 13.06 17.46
N ASP A 48 -35.79 11.82 16.99
CA ASP A 48 -34.94 10.63 17.20
C ASP A 48 -34.66 9.94 15.85
N GLY A 49 -35.69 9.35 15.24
CA GLY A 49 -35.60 8.67 13.95
C GLY A 49 -35.91 9.58 12.75
N LEU A 50 -35.16 9.40 11.67
CA LEU A 50 -35.50 9.85 10.32
C LEU A 50 -35.42 8.67 9.35
N LEU A 51 -36.54 8.31 8.73
CA LEU A 51 -36.61 7.24 7.74
C LEU A 51 -36.61 7.83 6.33
N ILE A 52 -35.68 7.39 5.49
CA ILE A 52 -35.68 7.68 4.05
C ILE A 52 -36.35 6.51 3.34
N ASP A 53 -37.65 6.63 3.10
CA ASP A 53 -38.51 5.59 2.52
C ASP A 53 -38.93 5.83 1.07
N VAL A 54 -38.55 6.97 0.51
CA VAL A 54 -38.76 7.35 -0.90
C VAL A 54 -37.45 7.88 -1.48
N ASP A 55 -37.25 7.66 -2.79
CA ASP A 55 -36.07 8.20 -3.47
C ASP A 55 -36.10 9.74 -3.42
N TYR A 56 -34.96 10.35 -3.12
CA TYR A 56 -34.84 11.79 -2.99
C TYR A 56 -33.88 12.35 -4.04
N HIS A 57 -34.41 13.26 -4.86
CA HIS A 57 -33.63 13.97 -5.85
C HIS A 57 -33.06 15.25 -5.25
N PHE A 58 -31.74 15.32 -5.16
CA PHE A 58 -31.03 16.49 -4.64
C PHE A 58 -30.32 17.25 -5.77
N TYR A 59 -30.02 18.53 -5.52
CA TYR A 59 -29.15 19.32 -6.38
C TYR A 59 -27.77 19.51 -5.73
N SER A 60 -26.72 19.70 -6.54
CA SER A 60 -25.36 19.90 -6.02
C SER A 60 -25.29 21.11 -5.07
N GLY A 61 -24.77 20.88 -3.86
CA GLY A 61 -24.64 21.90 -2.82
C GLY A 61 -25.87 22.04 -1.93
N GLU A 62 -26.92 21.26 -2.15
CA GLU A 62 -28.08 21.21 -1.25
C GLU A 62 -27.62 20.88 0.17
N THR A 63 -27.93 21.79 1.11
CA THR A 63 -27.49 21.69 2.50
C THR A 63 -28.69 21.47 3.41
N VAL A 64 -28.61 20.44 4.25
CA VAL A 64 -29.61 20.10 5.26
C VAL A 64 -29.05 20.37 6.65
N ASP A 65 -29.75 21.21 7.41
CA ASP A 65 -29.45 21.53 8.81
C ASP A 65 -30.27 20.63 9.74
N PHE A 66 -29.59 19.81 10.53
CA PHE A 66 -30.20 18.90 11.51
C PHE A 66 -30.34 19.49 12.92
N GLY A 67 -30.01 20.78 13.11
CA GLY A 67 -30.30 21.54 14.32
C GLY A 67 -29.55 21.09 15.58
N GLY A 68 -28.45 20.36 15.44
CA GLY A 68 -27.67 19.80 16.55
C GLY A 68 -28.25 18.50 17.12
N LYS A 69 -29.29 17.93 16.51
CA LYS A 69 -29.99 16.74 16.99
C LYS A 69 -29.16 15.49 16.73
N ALA A 70 -29.11 14.58 17.72
CA ALA A 70 -28.52 13.26 17.55
C ALA A 70 -29.57 12.34 16.94
N LEU A 71 -29.44 12.04 15.65
CA LEU A 71 -30.47 11.31 14.89
C LEU A 71 -30.00 9.92 14.46
N THR A 72 -30.95 9.00 14.40
CA THR A 72 -30.79 7.72 13.69
C THR A 72 -31.46 7.84 12.33
N ILE A 73 -30.66 7.98 11.27
CA ILE A 73 -31.11 8.07 9.89
C ILE A 73 -31.05 6.67 9.26
N ASP A 74 -32.21 6.07 8.99
CA ASP A 74 -32.33 4.75 8.36
C ASP A 74 -32.73 4.91 6.88
N CYS A 75 -31.86 4.50 5.96
CA CYS A 75 -32.11 4.66 4.54
C CYS A 75 -32.58 3.35 3.91
N LYS A 76 -33.78 3.40 3.30
CA LYS A 76 -34.39 2.30 2.53
C LYS A 76 -34.68 2.67 1.08
N ALA A 77 -34.33 3.89 0.70
CA ALA A 77 -34.42 4.45 -0.64
C ALA A 77 -33.14 5.23 -0.98
N LYS A 78 -33.02 5.70 -2.21
CA LYS A 78 -31.79 6.30 -2.76
C LYS A 78 -31.77 7.82 -2.62
N PHE A 79 -30.56 8.37 -2.52
CA PHE A 79 -30.29 9.77 -2.83
C PHE A 79 -29.77 9.85 -4.27
N ILE A 80 -30.48 10.58 -5.13
CA ILE A 80 -30.23 10.63 -6.57
C ILE A 80 -29.84 12.05 -6.98
N GLY A 81 -28.63 12.23 -7.49
CA GLY A 81 -28.13 13.55 -7.88
C GLY A 81 -26.65 13.55 -8.19
N ASP A 82 -26.21 14.48 -9.04
CA ASP A 82 -24.80 14.75 -9.29
C ASP A 82 -24.32 15.90 -8.38
N GLY A 83 -23.14 15.76 -7.79
CA GLY A 83 -22.57 16.70 -6.82
C GLY A 83 -22.84 16.29 -5.37
N ASN A 84 -22.82 17.27 -4.45
CA ASN A 84 -22.83 17.00 -3.01
C ASN A 84 -24.20 17.27 -2.38
N LEU A 85 -24.73 16.28 -1.66
CA LEU A 85 -25.78 16.45 -0.65
C LEU A 85 -25.10 16.64 0.71
N ILE A 86 -25.31 17.79 1.34
CA ILE A 86 -24.51 18.23 2.48
C ILE A 86 -25.31 18.17 3.78
N PHE A 87 -24.89 17.33 4.72
CA PHE A 87 -25.46 17.23 6.06
C PHE A 87 -24.63 18.06 7.04
N THR A 88 -25.28 18.94 7.77
CA THR A 88 -24.66 19.84 8.75
C THR A 88 -25.33 19.76 10.11
N LYS A 89 -24.60 20.13 11.17
CA LYS A 89 -25.11 20.21 12.55
C LYS A 89 -25.81 18.93 13.00
N LEU A 90 -25.24 17.77 12.68
CA LEU A 90 -25.63 16.52 13.33
C LEU A 90 -25.02 16.45 14.73
N GLY A 91 -25.85 16.11 15.72
CA GLY A 91 -25.40 15.92 17.10
C GLY A 91 -24.48 14.70 17.22
N LYS A 92 -23.57 14.74 18.20
CA LYS A 92 -22.66 13.61 18.49
C LYS A 92 -23.43 12.33 18.75
N GLY A 93 -23.02 11.23 18.12
CA GLY A 93 -23.71 9.94 18.19
C GLY A 93 -24.75 9.73 17.10
N SER A 94 -24.91 10.69 16.17
CA SER A 94 -25.76 10.49 14.99
C SER A 94 -25.24 9.34 14.12
N ARG A 95 -26.16 8.55 13.58
CA ARG A 95 -25.85 7.39 12.75
C ARG A 95 -26.67 7.43 11.47
N ILE A 96 -25.99 7.20 10.35
CA ILE A 96 -26.61 7.11 9.02
C ILE A 96 -26.40 5.69 8.53
N ALA A 97 -27.47 4.95 8.26
CA ALA A 97 -27.40 3.53 7.98
C ALA A 97 -28.03 3.20 6.62
N GLY A 98 -27.31 2.42 5.80
CA GLY A 98 -27.84 1.87 4.54
C GLY A 98 -28.00 2.90 3.43
N VAL A 99 -27.32 4.05 3.52
CA VAL A 99 -27.41 5.11 2.51
C VAL A 99 -26.94 4.62 1.14
N PHE A 100 -27.68 4.96 0.09
CA PHE A 100 -27.35 4.63 -1.30
C PHE A 100 -27.29 5.90 -2.14
N MET A 101 -26.08 6.26 -2.60
CA MET A 101 -25.88 7.42 -3.47
C MET A 101 -25.88 6.98 -4.94
N GLU A 102 -26.62 7.67 -5.80
CA GLU A 102 -26.65 7.36 -7.23
C GLU A 102 -26.59 8.64 -8.09
N SER A 103 -25.64 8.70 -9.01
CA SER A 103 -25.55 9.81 -9.96
C SER A 103 -26.78 9.86 -10.85
N THR A 104 -27.24 11.06 -11.22
CA THR A 104 -28.26 11.21 -12.27
C THR A 104 -27.66 10.89 -13.63
N THR A 105 -26.44 11.37 -13.88
CA THR A 105 -25.74 11.18 -15.14
C THR A 105 -25.12 9.79 -15.23
N THR A 106 -25.18 9.16 -16.40
CA THR A 106 -24.39 7.96 -16.73
C THR A 106 -23.13 8.40 -17.49
N PRO A 107 -21.95 8.39 -16.86
CA PRO A 107 -20.73 8.91 -17.46
C PRO A 107 -20.12 7.92 -18.48
N TRP A 108 -19.17 8.42 -19.26
CA TRP A 108 -18.25 7.57 -20.01
C TRP A 108 -17.15 7.03 -19.09
N VAL A 109 -16.91 5.73 -19.14
CA VAL A 109 -15.90 5.04 -18.33
C VAL A 109 -14.98 4.18 -19.19
N ILE A 110 -13.72 4.05 -18.75
CA ILE A 110 -12.74 3.11 -19.30
C ILE A 110 -12.62 1.87 -18.41
N LYS A 111 -12.25 0.74 -19.03
CA LYS A 111 -12.02 -0.55 -18.38
C LYS A 111 -10.63 -1.06 -18.80
N PRO A 112 -9.52 -0.55 -18.21
CA PRO A 112 -8.15 -0.90 -18.62
C PRO A 112 -7.72 -2.34 -18.24
N TRP A 113 -8.63 -3.31 -18.31
CA TRP A 113 -8.36 -4.71 -18.05
C TRP A 113 -9.20 -5.62 -18.93
N THR A 114 -8.68 -6.82 -19.21
CA THR A 114 -9.37 -7.85 -19.96
C THR A 114 -10.32 -8.64 -19.06
N ASP A 115 -11.17 -9.48 -19.68
CA ASP A 115 -12.06 -10.38 -18.93
C ASP A 115 -11.29 -11.49 -18.19
N ASP A 116 -10.05 -11.79 -18.60
CA ASP A 116 -9.10 -12.66 -17.88
C ASP A 116 -8.32 -11.91 -16.77
N ASN A 117 -8.76 -10.69 -16.43
CA ASN A 117 -8.21 -9.86 -15.38
C ASN A 117 -6.74 -9.45 -15.59
N GLN A 118 -6.29 -9.36 -16.85
CA GLN A 118 -4.96 -8.84 -17.19
C GLN A 118 -5.05 -7.34 -17.49
N TRP A 119 -4.05 -6.58 -17.06
CA TRP A 119 -3.98 -5.15 -17.35
C TRP A 119 -3.75 -4.88 -18.84
N LEU A 120 -4.52 -3.94 -19.40
CA LEU A 120 -4.26 -3.31 -20.68
C LEU A 120 -3.32 -2.13 -20.46
N THR A 121 -2.14 -2.15 -21.08
CA THR A 121 -1.16 -1.06 -21.00
C THR A 121 -1.07 -0.24 -22.29
N ASP A 122 -1.67 -0.74 -23.38
CA ASP A 122 -1.77 -0.02 -24.64
C ASP A 122 -2.95 0.97 -24.61
N ALA A 123 -2.67 2.24 -24.89
CA ALA A 123 -3.66 3.31 -24.80
C ALA A 123 -4.85 3.10 -25.76
N ALA A 124 -4.62 2.60 -26.98
CA ALA A 124 -5.69 2.37 -27.95
C ALA A 124 -6.62 1.22 -27.50
N ALA A 125 -6.06 0.15 -26.92
CA ALA A 125 -6.83 -0.93 -26.31
C ALA A 125 -7.69 -0.43 -25.14
N VAL A 126 -7.17 0.47 -24.30
CA VAL A 126 -7.97 1.10 -23.22
C VAL A 126 -9.11 1.94 -23.81
N VAL A 127 -8.85 2.76 -24.83
CA VAL A 127 -9.90 3.57 -25.49
C VAL A 127 -10.98 2.70 -26.14
N ALA A 128 -10.62 1.54 -26.68
CA ALA A 128 -11.58 0.60 -27.26
C ALA A 128 -12.57 0.01 -26.22
N THR A 129 -12.28 0.15 -24.92
CA THR A 129 -13.17 -0.32 -23.83
C THR A 129 -14.22 0.71 -23.40
N LEU A 130 -14.15 1.93 -23.96
CA LEU A 130 -14.96 3.07 -23.55
C LEU A 130 -16.47 2.77 -23.68
N LYS A 131 -17.23 2.97 -22.60
CA LYS A 131 -18.68 2.75 -22.57
C LYS A 131 -19.38 3.74 -21.63
N GLN A 132 -20.67 3.96 -21.83
CA GLN A 132 -21.49 4.66 -20.83
C GLN A 132 -21.97 3.67 -19.77
N SER A 133 -21.50 3.84 -18.53
CA SER A 133 -21.85 2.97 -17.41
C SER A 133 -21.56 3.68 -16.08
N LYS A 134 -22.33 3.34 -15.04
CA LYS A 134 -22.07 3.80 -13.66
C LYS A 134 -21.14 2.85 -12.87
N THR A 135 -20.61 1.81 -13.51
CA THR A 135 -19.74 0.77 -12.91
C THR A 135 -18.95 0.00 -13.97
N ASP A 136 -18.19 -1.04 -13.56
CA ASP A 136 -17.31 -1.85 -14.42
C ASP A 136 -16.27 -1.00 -15.19
N GLY A 137 -15.75 0.01 -14.52
CA GLY A 137 -14.89 1.03 -15.10
C GLY A 137 -14.91 2.28 -14.25
N TYR A 138 -14.07 3.24 -14.62
CA TYR A 138 -14.01 4.56 -13.98
C TYR A 138 -13.87 5.68 -15.02
N GLN A 139 -14.19 6.91 -14.63
CA GLN A 139 -14.07 8.08 -15.49
C GLN A 139 -12.59 8.45 -15.67
N PRO A 140 -12.08 8.64 -16.89
CA PRO A 140 -10.69 9.05 -17.11
C PRO A 140 -10.29 10.31 -16.33
N THR A 141 -9.05 10.33 -15.89
CA THR A 141 -8.41 11.39 -15.11
C THR A 141 -7.12 11.86 -15.78
N VAL A 142 -6.51 12.91 -15.23
CA VAL A 142 -5.20 13.37 -15.67
C VAL A 142 -4.08 12.37 -15.37
N SER A 143 -4.24 11.53 -14.34
CA SER A 143 -3.23 10.51 -14.01
C SER A 143 -3.21 9.40 -15.07
N ASP A 144 -4.36 9.06 -15.67
CA ASP A 144 -4.42 8.10 -16.77
C ASP A 144 -3.58 8.52 -17.98
N TYR A 145 -3.38 9.84 -18.19
CA TYR A 145 -2.61 10.36 -19.31
C TYR A 145 -1.11 10.03 -19.17
N VAL A 146 -0.64 9.95 -17.94
CA VAL A 146 0.72 9.49 -17.60
C VAL A 146 0.78 7.96 -17.62
N LYS A 147 -0.22 7.30 -17.04
CA LYS A 147 -0.27 5.83 -16.91
C LYS A 147 -0.36 5.12 -18.26
N PHE A 148 -1.11 5.67 -19.21
CA PHE A 148 -1.31 5.13 -20.56
C PHE A 148 -0.86 6.17 -21.59
N PRO A 149 0.45 6.24 -21.91
CA PRO A 149 1.00 7.27 -22.78
C PRO A 149 0.24 7.39 -24.11
N GLY A 150 -0.21 8.61 -24.43
CA GLY A 150 -0.97 8.92 -25.67
C GLY A 150 -2.50 8.81 -25.54
N ILE A 151 -3.04 8.28 -24.44
CA ILE A 151 -4.49 8.11 -24.26
C ILE A 151 -5.26 9.45 -24.29
N GLU A 152 -4.66 10.54 -23.81
CA GLU A 152 -5.30 11.87 -23.78
C GLU A 152 -5.73 12.35 -25.16
N THR A 153 -4.93 12.08 -26.19
CA THR A 153 -5.21 12.47 -27.57
C THR A 153 -6.23 11.54 -28.22
N LEU A 154 -6.25 10.26 -27.84
CA LEU A 154 -7.13 9.23 -28.39
C LEU A 154 -8.55 9.27 -27.80
N LEU A 155 -8.69 9.70 -26.54
CA LEU A 155 -10.00 9.83 -25.90
C LEU A 155 -10.82 10.95 -26.55
N PRO A 156 -12.11 10.71 -26.84
CA PRO A 156 -13.00 11.76 -27.33
C PRO A 156 -13.21 12.83 -26.25
N PRO A 157 -13.44 14.10 -26.61
CA PRO A 157 -13.54 15.20 -25.64
C PRO A 157 -14.60 14.99 -24.55
N ASN A 158 -15.73 14.33 -24.87
CA ASN A 158 -16.81 14.04 -23.93
C ASN A 158 -16.46 12.96 -22.87
N ALA A 159 -15.39 12.19 -23.08
CA ALA A 159 -14.89 11.21 -22.12
C ALA A 159 -13.82 11.79 -21.18
N LYS A 160 -13.31 13.00 -21.48
CA LYS A 160 -12.26 13.68 -20.71
C LYS A 160 -12.87 14.72 -19.77
N GLY A 161 -12.23 14.95 -18.63
CA GLY A 161 -12.61 16.03 -17.71
C GLY A 161 -14.01 15.90 -17.11
N GLN A 162 -14.64 14.73 -17.19
CA GLN A 162 -15.93 14.45 -16.55
C GLN A 162 -15.78 14.55 -15.01
N ASN A 163 -16.86 14.92 -14.32
CA ASN A 163 -16.88 15.04 -12.86
C ASN A 163 -18.19 14.52 -12.25
N ILE A 164 -18.54 13.27 -12.59
CA ILE A 164 -19.80 12.67 -12.15
C ILE A 164 -19.56 11.88 -10.86
N THR A 165 -20.05 12.42 -9.75
CA THR A 165 -20.09 11.74 -8.46
C THR A 165 -21.38 12.16 -7.74
N SER A 166 -22.08 11.22 -7.11
CA SER A 166 -23.14 11.48 -6.15
C SER A 166 -22.56 11.37 -4.75
N THR A 167 -22.37 12.52 -4.09
CA THR A 167 -21.58 12.61 -2.87
C THR A 167 -22.46 12.93 -1.67
N LEU A 168 -22.37 12.11 -0.63
CA LEU A 168 -22.84 12.50 0.70
C LEU A 168 -21.70 13.22 1.42
N GLU A 169 -21.89 14.50 1.74
CA GLU A 169 -20.94 15.28 2.51
C GLU A 169 -21.45 15.46 3.95
N ILE A 170 -20.68 14.99 4.92
CA ILE A 170 -20.83 15.33 6.33
C ILE A 170 -19.88 16.49 6.62
N ARG A 171 -20.42 17.65 7.00
CA ARG A 171 -19.62 18.88 7.15
C ARG A 171 -19.60 19.36 8.59
N GLU A 172 -18.40 19.57 9.12
CA GLU A 172 -18.10 20.16 10.43
C GLU A 172 -18.85 19.47 11.59
N CYS A 173 -18.93 18.15 11.54
CA CYS A 173 -19.61 17.35 12.55
C CYS A 173 -18.62 16.55 13.41
N ILE A 174 -19.07 16.17 14.61
CA ILE A 174 -18.29 15.38 15.57
C ILE A 174 -19.03 14.09 15.89
N GLY A 175 -18.36 12.94 15.80
CA GLY A 175 -18.92 11.66 16.25
C GLY A 175 -20.13 11.19 15.44
N VAL A 176 -20.10 11.43 14.13
CA VAL A 176 -21.08 10.91 13.16
C VAL A 176 -20.54 9.65 12.52
N GLU A 177 -21.35 8.61 12.44
CA GLU A 177 -20.95 7.37 11.78
C GLU A 177 -21.88 7.03 10.62
N VAL A 178 -21.28 6.76 9.46
CA VAL A 178 -21.96 6.25 8.28
C VAL A 178 -21.72 4.75 8.19
N HIS A 179 -22.80 3.97 8.22
CA HIS A 179 -22.79 2.52 8.29
C HIS A 179 -23.40 1.92 7.01
N ARG A 180 -22.76 0.90 6.44
CA ARG A 180 -23.30 0.12 5.30
C ARG A 180 -23.66 0.97 4.08
N ALA A 181 -22.89 2.02 3.82
CA ALA A 181 -23.11 2.86 2.67
C ALA A 181 -22.83 2.11 1.36
N SER A 182 -23.61 2.37 0.32
CA SER A 182 -23.41 1.82 -1.01
C SER A 182 -23.77 2.87 -2.07
N GLY A 183 -23.68 2.51 -3.35
CA GLY A 183 -24.06 3.42 -4.43
C GLY A 183 -23.41 3.16 -5.77
N LEU A 184 -23.79 3.97 -6.76
CA LEU A 184 -23.30 3.95 -8.13
C LEU A 184 -22.81 5.33 -8.53
N MET A 185 -21.53 5.43 -8.91
CA MET A 185 -20.81 6.70 -9.03
C MET A 185 -20.86 7.48 -7.71
N ALA A 186 -20.66 6.79 -6.59
CA ALA A 186 -20.86 7.31 -5.25
C ALA A 186 -19.57 7.87 -4.62
N GLY A 187 -19.74 8.84 -3.72
CA GLY A 187 -18.68 9.40 -2.87
C GLY A 187 -19.19 9.72 -1.46
N PHE A 188 -18.30 9.67 -0.48
CA PHE A 188 -18.58 9.97 0.92
C PHE A 188 -17.46 10.87 1.46
N LEU A 189 -17.82 12.12 1.75
CA LEU A 189 -16.89 13.16 2.18
C LEU A 189 -17.19 13.57 3.62
N PHE A 190 -16.17 13.57 4.45
CA PHE A 190 -16.19 14.10 5.81
C PHE A 190 -15.29 15.34 5.83
N ARG A 191 -15.89 16.52 5.69
CA ARG A 191 -15.18 17.81 5.62
C ARG A 191 -15.15 18.47 6.99
N GLY A 192 -13.97 18.78 7.51
CA GLY A 192 -13.81 19.41 8.83
C GLY A 192 -14.33 18.55 9.99
N CYS A 193 -14.40 17.24 9.81
CA CYS A 193 -15.01 16.32 10.77
C CYS A 193 -13.98 15.75 11.76
N HIS A 194 -14.49 15.34 12.94
CA HIS A 194 -13.70 14.69 13.99
C HIS A 194 -14.47 13.53 14.63
N PHE A 195 -13.78 12.47 15.02
CA PHE A 195 -14.36 11.26 15.60
C PHE A 195 -15.42 10.58 14.71
N CYS A 196 -15.38 10.87 13.41
CA CYS A 196 -16.34 10.38 12.43
C CYS A 196 -15.84 9.10 11.77
N LYS A 197 -16.77 8.22 11.39
CA LYS A 197 -16.39 6.91 10.84
C LYS A 197 -17.19 6.54 9.61
N MET A 198 -16.51 5.92 8.67
CA MET A 198 -17.13 5.08 7.65
C MET A 198 -16.99 3.63 8.09
N VAL A 199 -18.11 2.96 8.34
CA VAL A 199 -18.15 1.62 8.93
C VAL A 199 -18.87 0.65 7.99
N ASP A 200 -18.25 -0.49 7.73
CA ASP A 200 -18.81 -1.58 6.93
C ASP A 200 -19.35 -1.10 5.57
N ALA A 201 -18.60 -0.26 4.86
CA ALA A 201 -18.96 0.19 3.51
C ALA A 201 -19.35 -1.01 2.64
N ASN A 202 -20.56 -0.98 2.10
CA ASN A 202 -21.19 -2.10 1.41
C ASN A 202 -20.92 -2.02 -0.11
N ASN A 203 -19.63 -2.05 -0.44
CA ASN A 203 -19.12 -2.09 -1.81
C ASN A 203 -19.71 -1.01 -2.76
N PRO A 204 -19.72 0.28 -2.40
CA PRO A 204 -20.09 1.33 -3.34
C PRO A 204 -19.17 1.30 -4.58
N SER A 205 -19.76 1.53 -5.76
CA SER A 205 -19.05 1.76 -7.02
C SER A 205 -18.70 3.24 -7.12
N GLY A 206 -17.41 3.56 -7.02
CA GLY A 206 -16.92 4.93 -6.93
C GLY A 206 -17.17 5.80 -8.16
N GLY A 207 -17.33 7.11 -7.93
CA GLY A 207 -17.42 8.15 -8.96
C GLY A 207 -16.07 8.74 -9.38
N LYS A 208 -16.06 10.02 -9.73
CA LYS A 208 -14.83 10.75 -10.09
C LYS A 208 -13.97 11.07 -8.87
N ASP A 209 -14.62 11.42 -7.75
CA ASP A 209 -13.94 11.78 -6.51
C ASP A 209 -13.55 10.54 -5.69
N GLY A 210 -12.82 10.76 -4.60
CA GLY A 210 -12.46 9.68 -3.68
C GLY A 210 -13.71 9.11 -3.00
N ILE A 211 -13.77 7.78 -2.91
CA ILE A 211 -14.99 7.10 -2.43
C ILE A 211 -15.22 7.43 -0.96
N ILE A 212 -14.19 7.40 -0.12
CA ILE A 212 -14.22 7.78 1.29
C ILE A 212 -13.11 8.79 1.53
N THR A 213 -13.48 10.01 1.90
CA THR A 213 -12.54 11.12 2.08
C THR A 213 -12.73 11.78 3.44
N PHE A 214 -11.66 11.84 4.24
CA PHE A 214 -11.59 12.71 5.42
C PHE A 214 -10.70 13.91 5.09
N GLU A 215 -11.29 15.10 4.99
CA GLU A 215 -10.62 16.33 4.58
C GLU A 215 -10.72 17.39 5.67
N ASN A 216 -9.58 17.80 6.22
CA ASN A 216 -9.47 18.76 7.32
C ASN A 216 -8.51 19.90 6.98
N LEU A 217 -8.51 20.39 5.74
CA LEU A 217 -7.67 21.51 5.31
C LEU A 217 -8.02 22.79 6.06
N SER A 218 -9.29 22.95 6.42
CA SER A 218 -9.78 24.03 7.27
C SER A 218 -10.00 23.56 8.71
N GLY A 219 -9.82 24.47 9.67
CA GLY A 219 -10.01 24.19 11.09
C GLY A 219 -8.86 23.40 11.73
N ASP A 220 -9.17 22.65 12.78
CA ASP A 220 -8.23 21.78 13.46
C ASP A 220 -7.84 20.57 12.59
N TRP A 221 -6.72 19.94 12.93
CA TRP A 221 -6.33 18.68 12.32
C TRP A 221 -7.38 17.60 12.63
N GLY A 222 -7.78 16.84 11.62
CA GLY A 222 -8.74 15.75 11.81
C GLY A 222 -8.19 14.69 12.76
N LYS A 223 -9.05 14.17 13.63
CA LYS A 223 -8.70 13.16 14.64
C LYS A 223 -9.91 12.29 14.96
N GLY A 224 -9.69 11.03 15.31
CA GLY A 224 -10.72 10.01 15.54
C GLY A 224 -11.44 9.58 14.28
N ASN A 225 -10.89 9.93 13.11
CA ASN A 225 -11.50 9.69 11.81
C ASN A 225 -11.05 8.33 11.26
N TYR A 226 -12.00 7.45 10.98
CA TYR A 226 -11.69 6.07 10.60
C TYR A 226 -12.49 5.54 9.41
N VAL A 227 -11.85 4.64 8.67
CA VAL A 227 -12.50 3.60 7.89
C VAL A 227 -12.34 2.27 8.61
N ILE A 228 -13.46 1.64 8.98
CA ILE A 228 -13.48 0.37 9.71
C ILE A 228 -14.31 -0.66 8.93
N GLY A 229 -13.68 -1.77 8.55
CA GLY A 229 -14.36 -2.85 7.85
C GLY A 229 -14.83 -2.46 6.45
N GLY A 230 -15.65 -3.32 5.86
CA GLY A 230 -16.27 -3.07 4.56
C GLY A 230 -15.28 -3.04 3.40
N ARG A 231 -15.79 -2.60 2.25
CA ARG A 231 -15.05 -2.56 0.99
C ARG A 231 -15.60 -1.53 0.02
N THR A 232 -14.81 -1.17 -0.98
CA THR A 232 -15.21 -0.35 -2.13
C THR A 232 -14.78 -1.00 -3.45
N SER A 233 -15.38 -0.55 -4.56
CA SER A 233 -14.94 -0.94 -5.91
C SER A 233 -14.88 0.27 -6.84
N TYR A 234 -13.95 0.25 -7.80
CA TYR A 234 -13.78 1.29 -8.82
C TYR A 234 -13.41 2.66 -8.23
N GLY A 235 -13.97 3.74 -8.76
CA GLY A 235 -13.59 5.11 -8.44
C GLY A 235 -12.41 5.57 -9.29
N SER A 236 -12.47 6.79 -9.80
CA SER A 236 -11.42 7.33 -10.67
C SER A 236 -10.13 7.69 -9.94
N VAL A 237 -10.21 7.91 -8.63
CA VAL A 237 -9.07 8.24 -7.77
C VAL A 237 -8.97 7.22 -6.64
N SER A 238 -8.52 7.65 -5.46
CA SER A 238 -8.30 6.75 -4.34
C SER A 238 -9.58 6.31 -3.62
N SER A 239 -9.61 5.06 -3.11
CA SER A 239 -10.79 4.53 -2.41
C SER A 239 -10.99 5.12 -1.01
N ALA A 240 -9.94 5.10 -0.18
CA ALA A 240 -9.96 5.73 1.14
C ALA A 240 -8.80 6.72 1.25
N GLN A 241 -9.10 7.96 1.63
CA GLN A 241 -8.08 9.01 1.66
C GLN A 241 -8.22 10.01 2.79
N PHE A 242 -7.07 10.53 3.22
CA PHE A 242 -6.95 11.47 4.34
C PHE A 242 -6.16 12.72 3.92
N LEU A 243 -6.68 13.88 4.31
CA LEU A 243 -6.02 15.17 4.15
C LEU A 243 -6.00 15.88 5.50
N ARG A 244 -4.80 16.19 6.00
CA ARG A 244 -4.60 16.95 7.25
C ARG A 244 -5.23 16.30 8.48
N ASN A 245 -5.02 14.99 8.63
CA ASN A 245 -5.44 14.22 9.81
C ASN A 245 -4.24 13.84 10.69
N ASN A 246 -4.36 14.01 12.01
CA ASN A 246 -3.35 13.64 13.00
C ASN A 246 -3.98 12.86 14.15
N GLY A 247 -3.68 11.56 14.21
CA GLY A 247 -4.21 10.67 15.24
C GLY A 247 -3.63 10.88 16.65
N GLY A 248 -2.61 11.73 16.83
CA GLY A 248 -1.92 11.89 18.10
C GLY A 248 -1.14 10.65 18.55
N PHE A 249 -0.58 10.65 19.75
CA PHE A 249 0.20 9.51 20.26
C PHE A 249 -0.63 8.23 20.40
N GLU A 250 -1.94 8.38 20.63
CA GLU A 250 -2.92 7.32 20.74
C GLU A 250 -3.25 6.62 19.41
N ARG A 251 -2.78 7.17 18.28
CA ARG A 251 -3.07 6.67 16.94
C ARG A 251 -4.56 6.63 16.62
N ASP A 252 -5.29 7.66 17.04
CA ASP A 252 -6.75 7.77 16.93
C ASP A 252 -7.15 8.28 15.52
N GLY A 253 -7.02 7.41 14.53
CA GLY A 253 -7.49 7.59 13.16
C GLY A 253 -6.87 6.57 12.20
N GLY A 254 -7.44 6.42 11.00
CA GLY A 254 -6.86 5.61 9.91
C GLY A 254 -7.79 4.56 9.32
N VAL A 255 -7.22 3.46 8.80
CA VAL A 255 -7.91 2.42 8.04
C VAL A 255 -7.62 1.04 8.65
N ILE A 256 -8.68 0.32 9.01
CA ILE A 256 -8.59 -1.01 9.64
C ILE A 256 -9.61 -1.96 9.04
N GLY A 257 -9.19 -3.15 8.60
CA GLY A 257 -10.11 -4.19 8.13
C GLY A 257 -10.77 -3.90 6.78
N PHE A 258 -10.19 -3.03 5.96
CA PHE A 258 -10.80 -2.49 4.75
C PHE A 258 -10.31 -3.21 3.48
N THR A 259 -11.19 -3.37 2.48
CA THR A 259 -10.81 -3.86 1.15
C THR A 259 -11.07 -2.83 0.05
N SER A 260 -10.05 -2.46 -0.74
CA SER A 260 -10.23 -1.69 -1.98
C SER A 260 -10.03 -2.58 -3.22
N TYR A 261 -10.90 -2.41 -4.23
CA TYR A 261 -10.79 -3.11 -5.52
C TYR A 261 -10.86 -2.12 -6.69
N ARG A 262 -9.86 -2.12 -7.57
CA ARG A 262 -9.83 -1.31 -8.81
C ARG A 262 -9.96 0.20 -8.62
N ALA A 263 -9.29 0.75 -7.62
CA ALA A 263 -9.09 2.20 -7.58
C ALA A 263 -8.38 2.67 -8.85
N GLY A 264 -8.92 3.71 -9.50
CA GLY A 264 -8.32 4.37 -10.66
C GLY A 264 -7.03 5.13 -10.31
N GLU A 265 -6.81 5.39 -9.02
CA GLU A 265 -5.52 5.79 -8.46
C GLU A 265 -5.04 4.73 -7.47
N SER A 266 -5.23 4.96 -6.16
CA SER A 266 -4.69 4.09 -5.10
C SER A 266 -5.76 3.51 -4.19
N GLY A 267 -5.51 2.37 -3.56
CA GLY A 267 -6.49 1.80 -2.62
C GLY A 267 -6.66 2.68 -1.37
N VAL A 268 -5.55 2.98 -0.71
CA VAL A 268 -5.50 3.86 0.46
C VAL A 268 -4.46 4.93 0.22
N LYS A 269 -4.80 6.19 0.52
CA LYS A 269 -3.94 7.34 0.28
C LYS A 269 -3.89 8.31 1.45
N THR A 270 -2.69 8.62 1.94
CA THR A 270 -2.43 9.88 2.65
C THR A 270 -1.98 10.90 1.63
N TRP A 271 -2.62 12.06 1.59
CA TRP A 271 -2.21 13.07 0.63
C TRP A 271 -0.84 13.67 0.95
N GLN A 272 -0.10 14.00 -0.11
CA GLN A 272 1.19 14.65 -0.04
C GLN A 272 1.10 16.16 -0.29
N GLY A 273 2.06 16.89 0.27
CA GLY A 273 2.34 18.26 -0.11
C GLY A 273 1.34 19.30 0.41
N THR A 274 1.13 20.33 -0.42
CA THR A 274 0.24 21.45 -0.15
C THR A 274 -1.00 21.35 -1.04
N VAL A 275 -2.19 21.44 -0.43
CA VAL A 275 -3.47 21.51 -1.16
C VAL A 275 -4.18 22.79 -0.69
N GLY A 276 -4.58 23.64 -1.65
CA GLY A 276 -5.02 24.99 -1.32
C GLY A 276 -3.84 25.83 -0.80
N SER A 277 -3.92 26.30 0.43
CA SER A 277 -2.90 27.16 1.06
C SER A 277 -2.22 26.53 2.29
N THR A 278 -2.47 25.24 2.56
CA THR A 278 -1.97 24.54 3.75
C THR A 278 -1.60 23.10 3.41
N THR A 279 -1.01 22.40 4.36
CA THR A 279 -0.62 21.01 4.19
C THR A 279 -1.81 20.06 4.09
N SER A 280 -1.67 19.05 3.23
CA SER A 280 -2.59 17.90 3.15
C SER A 280 -2.05 16.65 3.86
N ARG A 281 -0.84 16.74 4.43
CA ARG A 281 -0.11 15.63 5.07
C ARG A 281 -0.86 15.03 6.23
N ASN A 282 -0.42 13.85 6.67
CA ASN A 282 -1.09 13.10 7.74
C ASN A 282 -0.07 12.52 8.72
N TYR A 283 -0.48 12.39 9.98
CA TYR A 283 0.38 11.92 11.06
C TYR A 283 -0.34 10.91 11.95
N ASN A 284 0.43 9.97 12.50
CA ASN A 284 -0.02 9.10 13.58
C ASN A 284 -1.29 8.28 13.28
N LEU A 285 -1.61 8.00 12.02
CA LEU A 285 -2.73 7.13 11.64
C LEU A 285 -2.37 5.64 11.72
N GLN A 286 -3.38 4.78 11.82
CA GLN A 286 -3.27 3.33 11.71
C GLN A 286 -3.59 2.87 10.29
N PHE A 287 -2.79 1.96 9.74
CA PHE A 287 -3.07 1.27 8.49
C PHE A 287 -2.85 -0.21 8.74
N ARG A 288 -3.95 -0.94 8.99
CA ARG A 288 -3.88 -2.33 9.43
C ARG A 288 -4.94 -3.23 8.83
N ASP A 289 -4.63 -4.51 8.78
CA ASP A 289 -5.58 -5.60 8.46
C ASP A 289 -6.35 -5.34 7.15
N SER A 290 -5.72 -4.68 6.17
CA SER A 290 -6.38 -4.14 5.00
C SER A 290 -5.80 -4.71 3.71
N VAL A 291 -6.66 -4.81 2.70
CA VAL A 291 -6.36 -5.45 1.43
C VAL A 291 -6.61 -4.48 0.29
N VAL A 292 -5.66 -4.35 -0.63
CA VAL A 292 -5.86 -3.58 -1.86
C VAL A 292 -5.57 -4.46 -3.06
N ILE A 293 -6.55 -4.58 -3.96
CA ILE A 293 -6.48 -5.47 -5.11
C ILE A 293 -6.75 -4.71 -6.42
N TYR A 294 -5.84 -4.90 -7.37
CA TYR A 294 -5.90 -4.31 -8.70
C TYR A 294 -6.00 -2.77 -8.74
N PRO A 295 -5.24 -1.99 -7.95
CA PRO A 295 -5.15 -0.54 -8.16
C PRO A 295 -4.41 -0.22 -9.47
N VAL A 296 -4.83 0.83 -10.16
CA VAL A 296 -4.17 1.32 -11.40
C VAL A 296 -2.83 2.00 -11.08
N TRP A 297 -2.78 2.74 -9.97
CA TRP A 297 -1.55 3.22 -9.36
C TRP A 297 -1.20 2.33 -8.19
N ASP A 298 -1.41 2.77 -6.95
CA ASP A 298 -0.76 2.15 -5.82
C ASP A 298 -1.69 1.36 -4.91
N GLY A 299 -1.18 0.34 -4.22
CA GLY A 299 -1.95 -0.35 -3.19
C GLY A 299 -2.21 0.58 -2.02
N PHE A 300 -1.15 0.84 -1.28
CA PHE A 300 -1.10 1.84 -0.21
C PHE A 300 -0.10 2.91 -0.59
N ASP A 301 -0.57 4.15 -0.68
CA ASP A 301 0.25 5.35 -0.82
C ASP A 301 0.22 6.10 0.52
N LEU A 302 1.24 5.85 1.34
CA LEU A 302 1.38 6.40 2.69
C LEU A 302 2.46 7.48 2.77
N GLY A 303 2.80 8.10 1.63
CA GLY A 303 3.73 9.22 1.59
C GLY A 303 3.10 10.53 2.10
N ALA A 304 3.94 11.48 2.48
CA ALA A 304 3.55 12.83 2.88
C ALA A 304 4.24 13.94 2.07
N ASP A 305 5.45 13.71 1.56
CA ASP A 305 6.15 14.67 0.72
C ASP A 305 6.08 14.28 -0.76
N THR A 306 5.97 15.29 -1.63
CA THR A 306 5.92 15.10 -3.09
C THR A 306 7.31 14.73 -3.61
N ASP A 307 7.47 13.57 -4.26
CA ASP A 307 8.76 13.12 -4.84
C ASP A 307 9.12 13.92 -6.11
N MET A 308 8.16 14.07 -7.03
CA MET A 308 8.36 14.80 -8.28
C MET A 308 7.92 16.25 -8.17
N ASN A 309 8.86 17.18 -8.40
CA ASN A 309 8.65 18.63 -8.26
C ASN A 309 8.25 19.03 -6.83
N PRO A 310 9.07 18.74 -5.81
CA PRO A 310 8.78 19.06 -4.42
C PRO A 310 8.62 20.57 -4.24
N GLU A 311 7.68 20.97 -3.38
CA GLU A 311 7.58 22.36 -2.96
C GLU A 311 8.80 22.78 -2.12
N LEU A 312 9.13 24.07 -2.17
CA LEU A 312 10.32 24.61 -1.48
C LEU A 312 10.20 24.62 0.05
N ASP A 313 8.97 24.67 0.59
CA ASP A 313 8.69 24.59 2.02
C ASP A 313 7.26 24.08 2.25
N ARG A 314 6.88 23.78 3.50
CA ARG A 314 5.60 23.14 3.86
C ARG A 314 4.67 24.06 4.67
N PRO A 315 3.86 24.92 4.04
CA PRO A 315 2.90 25.77 4.76
C PRO A 315 1.96 24.96 5.66
N GLY A 316 1.88 25.34 6.94
CA GLY A 316 1.02 24.67 7.92
C GLY A 316 1.55 23.34 8.46
N ASP A 317 2.79 22.97 8.14
CA ASP A 317 3.48 21.77 8.61
C ASP A 317 4.90 22.09 9.11
N TYR A 318 5.70 21.08 9.44
CA TYR A 318 7.11 21.23 9.80
C TYR A 318 7.94 21.79 8.64
N PRO A 319 8.82 22.76 8.90
CA PRO A 319 9.61 23.39 7.85
C PRO A 319 10.64 22.42 7.25
N ILE A 320 10.98 22.62 5.98
CA ILE A 320 11.96 21.79 5.25
C ILE A 320 13.35 21.78 5.91
N THR A 321 13.69 22.86 6.64
CA THR A 321 14.96 23.00 7.36
C THR A 321 15.03 22.16 8.63
N GLN A 322 13.88 21.81 9.23
CA GLN A 322 13.81 20.95 10.41
C GLN A 322 13.78 19.47 10.01
N TYR A 323 12.94 19.14 9.02
CA TYR A 323 12.85 17.80 8.46
C TYR A 323 13.01 17.90 6.93
N PRO A 324 14.10 17.39 6.35
CA PRO A 324 14.26 17.36 4.90
C PRO A 324 13.13 16.59 4.20
N LEU A 325 13.07 16.71 2.87
CA LEU A 325 12.09 15.99 2.05
C LEU A 325 12.13 14.49 2.39
N HIS A 326 10.95 13.88 2.53
CA HIS A 326 10.74 12.47 2.88
C HIS A 326 11.21 12.06 4.27
N GLN A 327 11.54 13.02 5.15
CA GLN A 327 12.06 12.75 6.50
C GLN A 327 11.15 13.25 7.62
N LEU A 328 9.87 13.49 7.33
CA LEU A 328 8.90 13.85 8.35
C LEU A 328 8.69 12.70 9.35
N PRO A 329 8.45 13.01 10.64
CA PRO A 329 8.19 12.00 11.66
C PRO A 329 6.71 11.56 11.62
N LEU A 330 6.30 10.91 10.53
CA LEU A 330 4.89 10.56 10.25
C LEU A 330 4.28 9.65 11.32
N ASN A 331 5.07 8.74 11.89
CA ASN A 331 4.71 7.93 13.06
C ASN A 331 3.46 7.05 12.90
N HIS A 332 3.09 6.71 11.66
CA HIS A 332 2.01 5.77 11.38
C HIS A 332 2.26 4.39 12.01
N LEU A 333 1.18 3.72 12.41
CA LEU A 333 1.20 2.30 12.79
C LEU A 333 0.80 1.47 11.57
N ILE A 334 1.76 0.82 10.93
CA ILE A 334 1.59 0.12 9.66
C ILE A 334 1.88 -1.37 9.87
N ASP A 335 0.85 -2.21 9.77
CA ASP A 335 0.95 -3.65 10.04
C ASP A 335 -0.08 -4.48 9.28
N ASN A 336 0.26 -5.71 8.90
CA ASN A 336 -0.66 -6.69 8.33
C ASN A 336 -1.43 -6.17 7.09
N LEU A 337 -0.68 -5.78 6.06
CA LEU A 337 -1.23 -5.29 4.80
C LEU A 337 -0.99 -6.28 3.67
N LEU A 338 -1.99 -6.43 2.81
CA LEU A 338 -1.92 -7.25 1.60
C LEU A 338 -2.20 -6.39 0.37
N VAL A 339 -1.34 -6.50 -0.64
CA VAL A 339 -1.58 -5.92 -1.96
C VAL A 339 -1.39 -6.97 -3.04
N ARG A 340 -2.30 -6.99 -4.00
CA ARG A 340 -2.17 -7.86 -5.18
C ARG A 340 -2.61 -7.18 -6.47
N GLY A 341 -1.90 -7.45 -7.56
CA GLY A 341 -2.35 -7.03 -8.90
C GLY A 341 -2.18 -5.54 -9.19
N ALA A 342 -1.36 -4.80 -8.45
CA ALA A 342 -1.12 -3.39 -8.71
C ALA A 342 -0.46 -3.18 -10.09
N LEU A 343 -0.93 -2.18 -10.83
CA LEU A 343 -0.29 -1.74 -12.07
C LEU A 343 0.81 -0.69 -11.82
N GLY A 344 0.67 0.14 -10.77
CA GLY A 344 1.72 1.00 -10.24
C GLY A 344 2.52 0.29 -9.15
N VAL A 345 2.59 0.86 -7.95
CA VAL A 345 3.38 0.34 -6.83
C VAL A 345 2.49 -0.38 -5.82
N GLY A 346 2.85 -1.56 -5.36
CA GLY A 346 2.07 -2.23 -4.32
C GLY A 346 2.03 -1.43 -3.01
N PHE A 347 3.19 -1.09 -2.46
CA PHE A 347 3.32 -0.37 -1.20
C PHE A 347 4.32 0.80 -1.32
N GLY A 348 3.82 2.03 -1.22
CA GLY A 348 4.60 3.27 -1.28
C GLY A 348 4.50 4.04 0.03
N MET A 349 5.64 4.54 0.53
CA MET A 349 5.66 5.44 1.68
C MET A 349 6.96 6.24 1.78
N ASP A 350 6.94 7.30 2.58
CA ASP A 350 8.12 8.04 3.02
C ASP A 350 8.15 8.19 4.55
N GLY A 351 9.09 8.99 5.06
CA GLY A 351 9.17 9.34 6.47
C GLY A 351 10.43 8.84 7.18
N LYS A 352 10.67 9.44 8.35
CA LYS A 352 11.82 9.14 9.21
C LYS A 352 11.41 8.44 10.50
N GLY A 353 12.17 7.42 10.90
CA GLY A 353 11.96 6.72 12.17
C GLY A 353 10.72 5.82 12.18
N MET A 354 10.31 5.32 11.02
CA MET A 354 9.10 4.50 10.87
C MET A 354 9.37 3.05 11.30
N TYR A 355 8.33 2.38 11.79
CA TYR A 355 8.32 0.93 12.03
C TYR A 355 7.18 0.31 11.23
N VAL A 356 7.52 -0.66 10.39
CA VAL A 356 6.59 -1.32 9.45
C VAL A 356 6.74 -2.82 9.59
N SER A 357 5.62 -3.55 9.71
CA SER A 357 5.64 -4.99 9.87
C SER A 357 4.60 -5.73 9.01
N ASN A 358 4.88 -6.99 8.69
CA ASN A 358 3.92 -7.94 8.12
C ASN A 358 3.26 -7.42 6.83
N ILE A 359 4.07 -6.98 5.87
CA ILE A 359 3.59 -6.48 4.59
C ILE A 359 3.78 -7.57 3.54
N THR A 360 2.71 -7.91 2.82
CA THR A 360 2.74 -8.85 1.70
C THR A 360 2.27 -8.16 0.44
N VAL A 361 3.12 -8.13 -0.59
CA VAL A 361 2.78 -7.64 -1.92
C VAL A 361 3.06 -8.75 -2.92
N GLU A 362 2.06 -9.13 -3.71
CA GLU A 362 2.19 -10.24 -4.65
C GLU A 362 1.58 -9.98 -6.03
N ASP A 363 2.09 -10.64 -7.06
CA ASP A 363 1.49 -10.72 -8.41
C ASP A 363 1.13 -9.33 -8.97
N CYS A 364 2.09 -8.41 -8.94
CA CYS A 364 1.92 -7.03 -9.41
C CYS A 364 2.58 -6.83 -10.78
N ALA A 365 1.89 -6.10 -11.66
CA ALA A 365 2.45 -5.70 -12.95
C ALA A 365 3.57 -4.67 -12.76
N GLY A 366 3.37 -3.70 -11.87
CA GLY A 366 4.42 -2.78 -11.43
C GLY A 366 5.12 -3.23 -10.15
N SER A 367 5.99 -2.36 -9.63
CA SER A 367 6.86 -2.63 -8.48
C SER A 367 6.09 -3.07 -7.25
N GLY A 368 6.70 -3.91 -6.42
CA GLY A 368 6.12 -4.32 -5.15
C GLY A 368 6.15 -3.21 -4.11
N ALA A 369 7.29 -2.56 -3.94
CA ALA A 369 7.43 -1.48 -2.97
C ALA A 369 8.37 -0.35 -3.42
N TYR A 370 8.02 0.88 -3.06
CA TYR A 370 8.80 2.09 -3.32
C TYR A 370 8.88 2.94 -2.05
N LEU A 371 10.04 2.89 -1.39
CA LEU A 371 10.20 3.36 -0.01
C LEU A 371 11.17 4.54 0.03
N LEU A 372 10.64 5.74 0.15
CA LEU A 372 11.41 6.96 0.33
C LEU A 372 11.70 7.21 1.82
N THR A 373 12.06 6.16 2.55
CA THR A 373 12.16 6.19 4.01
C THR A 373 13.60 6.36 4.49
N HIS A 374 13.76 6.96 5.67
CA HIS A 374 15.05 7.17 6.32
C HIS A 374 15.02 6.67 7.78
N GLU A 375 16.09 6.02 8.24
CA GLU A 375 16.21 5.52 9.63
C GLU A 375 14.99 4.69 10.07
N SER A 376 14.40 3.95 9.13
CA SER A 376 13.17 3.19 9.34
C SER A 376 13.45 1.69 9.40
N VAL A 377 12.55 0.95 10.05
CA VAL A 377 12.67 -0.49 10.29
C VAL A 377 11.52 -1.23 9.62
N PHE A 378 11.86 -2.20 8.78
CA PHE A 378 10.93 -3.07 8.08
C PHE A 378 11.11 -4.51 8.56
N THR A 379 10.03 -5.15 9.00
CA THR A 379 10.07 -6.51 9.58
C THR A 379 9.08 -7.43 8.90
N ASN A 380 9.52 -8.63 8.50
CA ASN A 380 8.68 -9.65 7.86
C ASN A 380 7.94 -9.11 6.63
N ILE A 381 8.72 -8.71 5.62
CA ILE A 381 8.22 -8.20 4.35
C ILE A 381 8.28 -9.31 3.29
N ALA A 382 7.23 -9.44 2.48
CA ALA A 382 7.19 -10.36 1.35
C ALA A 382 6.82 -9.59 0.07
N ILE A 383 7.72 -9.62 -0.91
CA ILE A 383 7.53 -9.02 -2.24
C ILE A 383 7.70 -10.13 -3.28
N ILE A 384 6.58 -10.66 -3.77
CA ILE A 384 6.55 -11.91 -4.55
C ILE A 384 6.00 -11.65 -5.95
N ASP A 385 6.76 -11.96 -6.99
CA ASP A 385 6.31 -11.84 -8.39
C ASP A 385 5.75 -10.43 -8.70
N THR A 386 6.57 -9.41 -8.47
CA THR A 386 6.25 -8.01 -8.79
C THR A 386 7.15 -7.48 -9.90
N ASN A 387 6.84 -6.28 -10.39
CA ASN A 387 7.40 -5.67 -11.60
C ASN A 387 7.28 -6.58 -12.84
N THR A 388 6.20 -7.36 -12.93
CA THR A 388 6.09 -8.42 -13.94
C THR A 388 5.81 -7.95 -15.37
N LYS A 389 5.57 -6.65 -15.56
CA LYS A 389 5.55 -5.99 -16.87
C LYS A 389 6.90 -5.35 -17.23
N ASP A 390 7.91 -5.54 -16.39
CA ASP A 390 9.28 -5.08 -16.59
C ASP A 390 9.34 -3.58 -16.89
N PHE A 391 8.59 -2.79 -16.12
CA PHE A 391 8.86 -1.35 -16.07
C PHE A 391 10.32 -1.18 -15.64
N GLN A 392 10.98 -0.11 -16.11
CA GLN A 392 12.37 0.22 -15.76
C GLN A 392 12.46 0.63 -14.28
N ALA A 393 12.33 -0.36 -13.41
CA ALA A 393 12.13 -0.26 -11.97
C ALA A 393 12.61 -1.56 -11.30
N ASN A 394 12.66 -1.53 -9.97
CA ASN A 394 13.02 -2.69 -9.14
C ASN A 394 11.75 -3.35 -8.59
N GLN A 395 11.87 -4.54 -7.98
CA GLN A 395 10.72 -5.09 -7.23
C GLN A 395 10.53 -4.34 -5.91
N ILE A 396 11.63 -4.00 -5.23
CA ILE A 396 11.64 -3.15 -4.04
C ILE A 396 12.78 -2.13 -4.12
N TYR A 397 12.46 -0.87 -3.81
CA TYR A 397 13.42 0.23 -3.70
C TYR A 397 13.37 0.88 -2.33
N ILE A 398 14.53 1.18 -1.74
CA ILE A 398 14.66 1.96 -0.49
C ILE A 398 15.73 3.04 -0.67
N SER A 399 15.35 4.30 -0.61
CA SER A 399 16.29 5.42 -0.85
C SER A 399 17.28 5.63 0.31
N GLY A 400 16.77 5.73 1.53
CA GLY A 400 17.53 6.11 2.71
C GLY A 400 18.22 4.97 3.45
N ALA A 401 18.92 5.32 4.52
CA ALA A 401 19.57 4.36 5.41
C ALA A 401 18.55 3.72 6.35
N CYS A 402 18.09 2.51 6.02
CA CYS A 402 17.08 1.77 6.79
C CYS A 402 17.60 0.40 7.26
N ARG A 403 16.78 -0.27 8.08
CA ARG A 403 16.97 -1.66 8.50
C ARG A 403 15.84 -2.53 7.94
N VAL A 404 16.19 -3.62 7.28
CA VAL A 404 15.21 -4.62 6.81
C VAL A 404 15.53 -5.96 7.45
N ASN A 405 14.56 -6.56 8.14
CA ASN A 405 14.69 -7.85 8.82
C ASN A 405 13.60 -8.83 8.35
N GLY A 406 14.02 -9.83 7.57
CA GLY A 406 13.12 -10.79 6.95
C GLY A 406 12.51 -10.22 5.67
N LEU A 407 13.03 -10.65 4.52
CA LEU A 407 12.57 -10.23 3.20
C LEU A 407 12.41 -11.46 2.30
N ARG A 408 11.18 -11.77 1.91
CA ARG A 408 10.87 -12.84 0.96
C ARG A 408 10.80 -12.24 -0.45
N LEU A 409 11.56 -12.78 -1.38
CA LEU A 409 11.65 -12.33 -2.77
C LEU A 409 11.42 -13.51 -3.71
N ILE A 410 10.88 -13.23 -4.89
CA ILE A 410 10.67 -14.18 -6.00
C ILE A 410 9.63 -15.26 -5.69
N GLY A 411 8.64 -15.40 -6.57
CA GLY A 411 7.70 -16.50 -6.60
C GLY A 411 8.05 -17.47 -7.72
N ILE A 412 7.21 -17.54 -8.75
CA ILE A 412 7.37 -18.44 -9.90
C ILE A 412 7.82 -17.72 -11.18
N ARG A 413 7.78 -16.38 -11.21
CA ARG A 413 8.16 -15.61 -12.40
C ARG A 413 9.68 -15.50 -12.50
N SER A 414 10.23 -15.78 -13.68
CA SER A 414 11.64 -15.46 -13.97
C SER A 414 11.84 -13.94 -13.95
N THR A 415 12.98 -13.50 -13.44
CA THR A 415 13.40 -12.10 -13.47
C THR A 415 14.34 -11.79 -14.63
N ASP A 416 14.65 -12.70 -15.55
CA ASP A 416 15.75 -12.53 -16.53
C ASP A 416 15.69 -11.23 -17.36
N GLY A 417 14.50 -10.68 -17.61
CA GLY A 417 14.28 -9.38 -18.29
C GLY A 417 14.24 -8.14 -17.40
N GLN A 418 14.22 -8.28 -16.07
CA GLN A 418 14.03 -7.17 -15.12
C GLN A 418 15.33 -6.43 -14.78
N GLY A 419 15.22 -5.30 -14.07
CA GLY A 419 16.32 -4.65 -13.36
C GLY A 419 16.72 -5.36 -12.06
N LEU A 420 17.16 -4.61 -11.05
CA LEU A 420 17.46 -5.17 -9.73
C LEU A 420 16.17 -5.70 -9.08
N THR A 421 16.29 -6.76 -8.28
CA THR A 421 15.16 -7.22 -7.46
C THR A 421 15.03 -6.29 -6.26
N ILE A 422 16.14 -6.01 -5.58
CA ILE A 422 16.23 -5.03 -4.50
C ILE A 422 17.33 -4.01 -4.79
N ASP A 423 16.97 -2.74 -4.68
CA ASP A 423 17.90 -1.62 -4.66
C ASP A 423 17.71 -0.77 -3.40
N ALA A 424 18.60 -0.96 -2.44
CA ALA A 424 18.57 -0.33 -1.13
C ALA A 424 19.98 0.10 -0.71
N PRO A 425 20.62 1.02 -1.46
CA PRO A 425 22.07 1.25 -1.45
C PRO A 425 22.63 1.72 -0.11
N ASN A 426 21.78 2.27 0.77
CA ASN A 426 22.15 2.77 2.10
C ASN A 426 21.62 1.88 3.24
N SER A 427 20.86 0.84 2.93
CA SER A 427 20.17 0.03 3.94
C SER A 427 20.95 -1.24 4.31
N THR A 428 20.84 -1.62 5.59
CA THR A 428 21.32 -2.91 6.09
C THR A 428 20.17 -3.92 6.09
N VAL A 429 20.38 -5.05 5.44
CA VAL A 429 19.36 -6.09 5.24
C VAL A 429 19.81 -7.40 5.88
N SER A 430 18.85 -8.17 6.40
CA SER A 430 19.02 -9.54 6.90
C SER A 430 17.76 -10.36 6.59
N GLY A 431 17.91 -11.67 6.48
CA GLY A 431 16.83 -12.63 6.31
C GLY A 431 16.24 -12.64 4.90
N ILE A 432 17.06 -12.45 3.86
CA ILE A 432 16.61 -12.62 2.48
C ILE A 432 16.32 -14.12 2.22
N THR A 433 15.14 -14.42 1.70
CA THR A 433 14.76 -15.79 1.32
C THR A 433 14.09 -15.81 -0.06
N GLY A 434 14.25 -16.93 -0.78
CA GLY A 434 13.69 -17.15 -2.11
C GLY A 434 14.75 -17.33 -3.20
N MET A 435 14.31 -17.61 -4.43
CA MET A 435 15.19 -17.90 -5.58
C MET A 435 15.70 -16.61 -6.25
N VAL A 436 16.24 -15.68 -5.46
CA VAL A 436 16.77 -14.41 -5.96
C VAL A 436 18.14 -14.60 -6.60
N ASP A 437 18.35 -14.03 -7.79
CA ASP A 437 19.69 -13.93 -8.39
C ASP A 437 20.53 -12.93 -7.58
N PRO A 438 21.67 -13.35 -6.99
CA PRO A 438 22.52 -12.45 -6.22
C PRO A 438 23.03 -11.24 -7.03
N SER A 439 23.12 -11.34 -8.36
CA SER A 439 23.53 -10.22 -9.20
C SER A 439 22.54 -9.04 -9.17
N ARG A 440 21.30 -9.30 -8.74
CA ARG A 440 20.17 -8.36 -8.66
C ARG A 440 19.92 -7.83 -7.25
N ILE A 441 20.86 -8.06 -6.34
CA ILE A 441 20.83 -7.54 -4.97
C ILE A 441 21.83 -6.38 -4.86
N ASN A 442 21.31 -5.18 -4.58
CA ASN A 442 22.12 -4.01 -4.25
C ASN A 442 21.71 -3.46 -2.88
N VAL A 443 22.56 -3.65 -1.87
CA VAL A 443 22.33 -3.21 -0.49
C VAL A 443 23.63 -2.71 0.13
N ALA A 444 23.56 -1.87 1.17
CA ALA A 444 24.77 -1.38 1.86
C ALA A 444 25.48 -2.49 2.62
N ASN A 445 24.71 -3.35 3.29
CA ASN A 445 25.20 -4.50 4.03
C ASN A 445 24.16 -5.63 4.02
N LEU A 446 24.63 -6.87 3.91
CA LEU A 446 23.82 -8.08 4.00
C LEU A 446 24.53 -9.08 4.92
N ALA A 447 23.89 -9.45 6.03
CA ALA A 447 24.49 -10.33 7.02
C ALA A 447 23.44 -11.14 7.78
N GLU A 448 23.82 -12.36 8.17
CA GLU A 448 23.00 -13.28 8.96
C GLU A 448 23.78 -13.72 10.22
N GLU A 449 24.04 -12.79 11.12
CA GLU A 449 24.94 -12.98 12.28
C GLU A 449 24.42 -13.98 13.31
N GLY A 450 23.10 -14.24 13.32
CA GLY A 450 22.42 -15.09 14.30
C GLY A 450 22.16 -16.53 13.83
N LEU A 451 22.78 -16.99 12.74
CA LEU A 451 22.57 -18.36 12.26
C LEU A 451 23.18 -19.40 13.21
N GLY A 452 22.47 -20.52 13.37
CA GLY A 452 23.01 -21.72 14.03
C GLY A 452 23.88 -22.56 13.08
N ASN A 453 24.03 -23.86 13.38
CA ASN A 453 24.71 -24.79 12.48
C ASN A 453 23.97 -24.90 11.12
N ILE A 454 24.72 -24.84 10.02
CA ILE A 454 24.17 -24.83 8.66
C ILE A 454 24.45 -26.15 7.93
N ARG A 455 23.50 -26.59 7.11
CA ARG A 455 23.68 -27.67 6.12
C ARG A 455 23.21 -27.19 4.75
N ALA A 456 24.06 -27.30 3.74
CA ALA A 456 23.69 -27.10 2.34
C ALA A 456 23.15 -28.41 1.75
N ASN A 457 21.84 -28.47 1.51
CA ASN A 457 21.20 -29.64 0.90
C ASN A 457 21.02 -29.39 -0.59
N SER A 458 21.53 -30.29 -1.43
CA SER A 458 21.41 -30.18 -2.89
C SER A 458 20.47 -31.26 -3.42
N PHE A 459 19.52 -30.84 -4.24
CA PHE A 459 18.53 -31.72 -4.87
C PHE A 459 18.58 -31.51 -6.38
N GLY A 460 18.70 -32.60 -7.15
CA GLY A 460 18.74 -32.55 -8.61
C GLY A 460 20.12 -32.29 -9.23
N TYR A 461 21.16 -32.06 -8.42
CA TYR A 461 22.55 -31.87 -8.89
C TYR A 461 23.46 -33.04 -8.44
N ASP A 462 24.61 -33.16 -9.11
CA ASP A 462 25.70 -34.08 -8.74
C ASP A 462 26.68 -33.47 -7.72
N SER A 463 26.38 -32.27 -7.25
CA SER A 463 27.21 -31.49 -6.34
C SER A 463 26.39 -30.64 -5.39
N ALA A 464 26.99 -30.30 -4.25
CA ALA A 464 26.50 -29.32 -3.29
C ALA A 464 27.54 -28.22 -3.12
N ALA A 465 27.11 -26.98 -2.86
CA ALA A 465 27.98 -25.81 -2.84
C ALA A 465 27.66 -24.87 -1.66
N ILE A 466 28.71 -24.30 -1.07
CA ILE A 466 28.67 -23.08 -0.28
C ILE A 466 29.54 -22.06 -1.03
N LYS A 467 28.92 -21.01 -1.57
CA LYS A 467 29.60 -20.04 -2.42
C LYS A 467 29.85 -18.73 -1.69
N LEU A 468 30.97 -18.09 -2.03
CA LEU A 468 31.34 -16.77 -1.53
C LEU A 468 31.41 -15.79 -2.70
N ARG A 469 30.64 -14.72 -2.63
CA ARG A 469 30.62 -13.67 -3.64
C ARG A 469 30.93 -12.31 -3.02
N ILE A 470 32.01 -11.69 -3.47
CA ILE A 470 32.37 -10.32 -3.08
C ILE A 470 31.81 -9.37 -4.14
N HIS A 471 30.67 -8.72 -3.85
CA HIS A 471 29.99 -7.83 -4.81
C HIS A 471 30.84 -6.64 -5.26
N LYS A 472 31.82 -6.22 -4.45
CA LYS A 472 32.80 -5.19 -4.81
C LYS A 472 33.77 -5.65 -5.91
N LEU A 473 34.04 -6.96 -6.00
CA LEU A 473 34.87 -7.57 -7.06
C LEU A 473 34.03 -7.84 -8.30
N SER A 474 32.92 -8.56 -8.15
CA SER A 474 31.97 -8.84 -9.22
C SER A 474 30.59 -9.14 -8.64
N LYS A 475 29.53 -8.64 -9.29
CA LYS A 475 28.14 -8.98 -8.95
C LYS A 475 27.67 -10.30 -9.55
N THR A 476 28.36 -10.78 -10.59
CA THR A 476 27.92 -11.95 -11.39
C THR A 476 28.80 -13.18 -11.20
N LEU A 477 30.00 -13.03 -10.63
CA LEU A 477 30.97 -14.11 -10.49
C LEU A 477 31.25 -14.40 -9.02
N ASP A 478 31.21 -15.66 -8.64
CA ASP A 478 31.61 -16.10 -7.31
C ASP A 478 33.14 -16.00 -7.17
N SER A 479 33.60 -15.44 -6.05
CA SER A 479 35.02 -15.22 -5.76
C SER A 479 35.73 -16.48 -5.23
N GLY A 480 34.97 -17.41 -4.66
CA GLY A 480 35.44 -18.70 -4.16
C GLY A 480 34.28 -19.55 -3.68
N ALA A 481 34.52 -20.84 -3.49
CA ALA A 481 33.48 -21.78 -3.07
C ALA A 481 34.06 -22.99 -2.34
N LEU A 482 33.20 -23.62 -1.55
CA LEU A 482 33.38 -24.96 -1.00
C LEU A 482 32.36 -25.89 -1.67
N TYR A 483 32.84 -26.84 -2.46
CA TYR A 483 32.01 -27.82 -3.13
C TYR A 483 32.18 -29.22 -2.54
N SER A 484 31.13 -30.02 -2.69
CA SER A 484 31.17 -31.48 -2.58
C SER A 484 30.62 -32.07 -3.88
N HIS A 485 31.41 -32.86 -4.59
CA HIS A 485 31.03 -33.49 -5.85
C HIS A 485 31.04 -35.02 -5.72
N ILE A 486 30.10 -35.70 -6.37
CA ILE A 486 30.05 -37.16 -6.38
C ILE A 486 31.27 -37.73 -7.12
N ASN A 487 31.92 -38.74 -6.55
CA ASN A 487 32.89 -39.57 -7.26
C ASN A 487 32.14 -40.65 -8.05
N GLY A 488 32.17 -40.58 -9.38
CA GLY A 488 31.47 -41.52 -10.25
C GLY A 488 30.04 -41.09 -10.53
N GLY A 489 29.05 -41.83 -10.03
CA GLY A 489 27.63 -41.57 -10.24
C GLY A 489 26.80 -41.72 -8.96
N ALA A 490 25.50 -41.44 -9.06
CA ALA A 490 24.58 -41.52 -7.94
C ALA A 490 24.64 -42.90 -7.24
N GLY A 491 24.70 -42.90 -5.91
CA GLY A 491 24.78 -44.11 -5.10
C GLY A 491 26.20 -44.65 -4.87
N SER A 492 27.26 -43.99 -5.35
CA SER A 492 28.64 -44.46 -5.15
C SER A 492 29.10 -44.47 -3.69
N GLY A 493 28.46 -43.69 -2.82
CA GLY A 493 28.90 -43.51 -1.43
C GLY A 493 30.24 -42.78 -1.28
N SER A 494 30.78 -42.22 -2.36
CA SER A 494 32.05 -41.48 -2.38
C SER A 494 31.85 -40.10 -3.02
N ALA A 495 32.53 -39.11 -2.44
CA ALA A 495 32.57 -37.73 -2.90
C ALA A 495 33.96 -37.13 -2.67
N TYR A 496 34.24 -36.04 -3.37
CA TYR A 496 35.41 -35.21 -3.11
C TYR A 496 34.98 -33.81 -2.70
N THR A 497 35.74 -33.23 -1.78
CA THR A 497 35.57 -31.85 -1.34
C THR A 497 36.57 -30.97 -2.09
N GLN A 498 36.12 -29.80 -2.52
CA GLN A 498 36.94 -28.86 -3.28
C GLN A 498 36.82 -27.46 -2.70
N LEU A 499 37.96 -26.81 -2.47
CA LEU A 499 38.04 -25.41 -2.09
C LEU A 499 38.59 -24.62 -3.28
N THR A 500 37.89 -23.58 -3.70
CA THR A 500 38.18 -22.84 -4.94
C THR A 500 38.43 -21.35 -4.73
N ALA A 501 39.16 -20.76 -5.67
CA ALA A 501 39.34 -19.32 -5.81
C ALA A 501 39.23 -18.89 -7.27
N ILE A 502 38.69 -17.69 -7.51
CA ILE A 502 38.63 -17.06 -8.84
C ILE A 502 40.02 -16.59 -9.29
N SER A 503 40.32 -16.74 -10.58
CA SER A 503 41.50 -16.14 -11.22
C SER A 503 41.20 -15.79 -12.67
N GLY A 504 41.70 -14.65 -13.16
CA GLY A 504 41.44 -14.20 -14.53
C GLY A 504 39.94 -14.09 -14.88
N SER A 505 39.11 -13.67 -13.91
CA SER A 505 37.65 -13.63 -14.03
C SER A 505 36.99 -14.97 -14.36
N THR A 506 37.67 -16.08 -14.08
CA THR A 506 37.15 -17.44 -14.26
C THR A 506 36.90 -18.05 -12.88
N PRO A 507 35.63 -18.22 -12.45
CA PRO A 507 35.31 -18.93 -11.21
C PRO A 507 35.93 -20.32 -11.21
N ASP A 508 36.34 -20.78 -10.03
CA ASP A 508 36.88 -22.12 -9.81
C ASP A 508 38.21 -22.45 -10.53
N ALA A 509 38.88 -21.44 -11.10
CA ALA A 509 40.13 -21.58 -11.87
C ALA A 509 41.28 -22.20 -11.06
N VAL A 510 41.39 -21.89 -9.77
CA VAL A 510 42.39 -22.49 -8.87
C VAL A 510 41.67 -23.25 -7.77
N SER A 511 42.08 -24.49 -7.51
CA SER A 511 41.42 -25.31 -6.50
C SER A 511 42.27 -26.41 -5.88
N LEU A 512 42.05 -26.62 -4.58
CA LEU A 512 42.54 -27.75 -3.79
C LEU A 512 41.41 -28.77 -3.65
N LYS A 513 41.73 -30.06 -3.85
CA LYS A 513 40.74 -31.15 -3.76
C LYS A 513 41.14 -32.17 -2.72
N VAL A 514 40.17 -32.78 -2.06
CA VAL A 514 40.37 -33.89 -1.11
C VAL A 514 39.50 -35.06 -1.54
N ASN A 515 40.11 -36.24 -1.70
CA ASN A 515 39.45 -37.47 -2.14
C ASN A 515 38.92 -37.47 -3.59
N HIS A 516 39.51 -36.66 -4.47
CA HIS A 516 39.15 -36.67 -5.90
C HIS A 516 39.40 -38.06 -6.49
N LYS A 517 38.39 -38.63 -7.16
CA LYS A 517 38.42 -40.02 -7.67
C LYS A 517 38.68 -41.07 -6.59
N ASP A 518 38.26 -40.80 -5.36
CA ASP A 518 38.41 -41.68 -4.20
C ASP A 518 39.87 -41.98 -3.80
N CYS A 519 40.80 -41.08 -4.13
CA CYS A 519 42.23 -41.28 -3.89
C CYS A 519 42.65 -41.19 -2.41
N ARG A 520 41.77 -40.72 -1.52
CA ARG A 520 42.02 -40.43 -0.09
C ARG A 520 43.18 -39.45 0.19
N GLY A 521 43.63 -38.73 -0.83
CA GLY A 521 44.70 -37.72 -0.76
C GLY A 521 44.19 -36.31 -1.00
N ALA A 522 45.11 -35.35 -0.85
CA ALA A 522 44.88 -33.94 -1.19
C ALA A 522 45.65 -33.58 -2.48
N GLU A 523 44.95 -33.01 -3.45
CA GLU A 523 45.52 -32.40 -4.65
C GLU A 523 45.80 -30.93 -4.36
N ILE A 524 47.08 -30.53 -4.34
CA ILE A 524 47.53 -29.19 -3.95
C ILE A 524 47.96 -28.42 -5.20
N PRO A 525 47.35 -27.26 -5.52
CA PRO A 525 47.78 -26.41 -6.62
C PRO A 525 49.13 -25.75 -6.31
N PHE A 526 49.93 -25.49 -7.35
CA PHE A 526 51.22 -24.81 -7.26
C PHE A 526 51.29 -23.67 -8.29
N VAL A 527 52.18 -22.70 -8.04
CA VAL A 527 52.42 -21.58 -8.99
C VAL A 527 53.07 -22.15 -10.27
N PRO A 528 52.55 -21.85 -11.47
CA PRO A 528 53.00 -22.51 -12.70
C PRO A 528 54.40 -22.08 -13.18
N ASP A 529 55.01 -21.10 -12.52
CA ASP A 529 56.35 -20.56 -12.78
C ASP A 529 57.01 -20.13 -11.45
N ILE A 530 58.20 -19.54 -11.51
CA ILE A 530 58.93 -19.01 -10.34
C ILE A 530 58.02 -18.07 -9.53
N ALA A 531 57.81 -18.40 -8.24
CA ALA A 531 57.00 -17.58 -7.34
C ALA A 531 57.74 -16.29 -6.93
N SER A 532 57.03 -15.16 -6.94
CA SER A 532 57.52 -13.89 -6.41
C SER A 532 57.39 -13.84 -4.88
N ASP A 533 58.28 -13.08 -4.22
CA ASP A 533 58.36 -13.00 -2.74
C ASP A 533 57.05 -12.51 -2.09
N ASP A 534 56.29 -11.67 -2.79
CA ASP A 534 55.02 -11.11 -2.33
C ASP A 534 53.83 -12.08 -2.48
N PHE A 535 54.02 -13.24 -3.11
CA PHE A 535 52.95 -14.25 -3.24
C PHE A 535 52.69 -14.99 -1.92
N ILE A 536 53.68 -15.08 -1.03
CA ILE A 536 53.52 -15.74 0.27
C ILE A 536 53.14 -14.73 1.37
N LYS A 537 51.94 -14.90 1.92
CA LYS A 537 51.37 -13.95 2.87
C LYS A 537 51.97 -14.10 4.27
N ASP A 538 51.77 -15.27 4.88
CA ASP A 538 51.96 -15.48 6.31
C ASP A 538 53.29 -16.17 6.64
N SER A 539 53.83 -15.87 7.83
CA SER A 539 55.04 -16.52 8.34
C SER A 539 54.74 -17.96 8.75
N SER A 540 55.77 -18.81 8.76
CA SER A 540 55.62 -20.26 9.02
C SER A 540 54.76 -20.98 7.98
N CYS A 541 54.88 -20.58 6.72
CA CYS A 541 54.19 -21.20 5.58
C CYS A 541 55.18 -21.50 4.45
N PHE A 542 54.76 -22.36 3.51
CA PHE A 542 55.45 -22.56 2.25
C PHE A 542 54.44 -22.52 1.08
N LEU A 543 54.89 -22.04 -0.08
CA LEU A 543 54.11 -21.97 -1.31
C LEU A 543 54.83 -22.77 -2.41
N PRO A 544 54.26 -23.89 -2.90
CA PRO A 544 54.88 -24.66 -3.95
C PRO A 544 54.83 -23.94 -5.30
N TYR A 545 55.90 -24.05 -6.09
CA TYR A 545 55.99 -23.49 -7.44
C TYR A 545 56.77 -24.39 -8.40
N TRP A 546 56.54 -24.23 -9.70
CA TRP A 546 57.16 -25.04 -10.74
C TRP A 546 58.36 -24.33 -11.36
N GLU A 547 59.49 -25.04 -11.45
CA GLU A 547 60.66 -24.57 -12.17
C GLU A 547 60.84 -25.41 -13.45
N ASN A 548 60.42 -24.86 -14.58
CA ASN A 548 60.31 -25.60 -15.83
C ASN A 548 61.67 -26.09 -16.38
N ASN A 549 62.74 -25.33 -16.17
CA ASN A 549 64.07 -25.69 -16.66
C ASN A 549 64.67 -26.93 -15.96
N SER A 550 64.17 -27.28 -14.78
CA SER A 550 64.67 -28.38 -13.96
C SER A 550 63.63 -29.48 -13.75
N THR A 551 62.40 -29.30 -14.27
CA THR A 551 61.28 -30.23 -14.09
C THR A 551 61.10 -30.57 -12.61
N SER A 552 61.16 -29.55 -11.75
CA SER A 552 61.10 -29.76 -10.29
C SER A 552 60.10 -28.83 -9.62
N LEU A 553 59.42 -29.37 -8.62
CA LEU A 553 58.65 -28.59 -7.66
C LEU A 553 59.62 -27.99 -6.65
N LYS A 554 59.53 -26.67 -6.48
CA LYS A 554 60.22 -25.91 -5.45
C LYS A 554 59.22 -25.41 -4.42
N ALA A 555 59.72 -24.88 -3.31
CA ALA A 555 58.90 -24.25 -2.29
C ALA A 555 59.51 -22.89 -1.91
N LEU A 556 58.74 -21.83 -2.09
CA LEU A 556 59.03 -20.53 -1.49
C LEU A 556 58.62 -20.61 -0.01
N VAL A 557 59.56 -20.44 0.91
CA VAL A 557 59.33 -20.62 2.35
C VAL A 557 59.47 -19.27 3.04
N LYS A 558 58.41 -18.86 3.75
CA LYS A 558 58.46 -17.74 4.69
C LYS A 558 58.56 -18.33 6.09
N LYS A 559 59.74 -18.25 6.68
CA LYS A 559 60.07 -18.89 7.96
C LYS A 559 59.24 -18.28 9.10
N PRO A 560 59.23 -18.92 10.28
CA PRO A 560 58.51 -18.39 11.44
C PRO A 560 58.92 -16.98 11.85
N ASN A 561 60.15 -16.56 11.55
CA ASN A 561 60.64 -15.21 11.85
C ASN A 561 60.29 -14.15 10.78
N GLY A 562 59.53 -14.52 9.75
CA GLY A 562 59.09 -13.61 8.69
C GLY A 562 60.05 -13.45 7.51
N GLU A 563 61.25 -14.06 7.61
CA GLU A 563 62.27 -14.13 6.55
C GLU A 563 62.01 -15.22 5.51
#